data_AF-A0A943H1F8-F1
#
_entry.id   AF-A0A943H1F8-F1
#
_cell.length_a   1.000
_cell.length_b   1.000
_cell.length_c   1.000
_cell.angle_alpha   90.00
_cell.angle_beta   90.00
_cell.angle_gamma   90.00
#
_symmetry.space_group_name_H-M   'P 1'
#
loop_
_entity.id
_entity.type
_entity.pdbx_description
1 polymer ?
#
loop_
_entity_poly.entity_id
_entity_poly.type
_entity_poly.pdbx_seq_one_letter_code
_entity_poly.pdbx_strand_id
1 'polypeptide(L)' 'MNDKNTYSVDKYLEIIAEKEGITKEEVQQEIGRAVSIALKSPDPKMQRFWTDFPCENDTPTIEEIIYHLAEKFAKES' A
#
# COMPACT_ATOMS: atom_id res chain seq x y z
N MET A 1 0.26 15.29 24.44
CA MET A 1 0.14 15.60 23.01
C MET A 1 0.91 14.55 22.25
N ASN A 2 0.21 13.65 21.57
CA ASN A 2 0.80 12.72 20.61
C ASN A 2 0.09 13.01 19.30
N ASP A 3 0.52 14.08 18.63
CA ASP A 3 0.09 14.41 17.28
C ASP A 3 0.70 13.36 16.35
N LYS A 4 0.13 12.15 16.40
CA LYS A 4 0.32 11.11 15.39
C LYS A 4 -0.33 11.66 14.13
N ASN A 5 0.46 12.46 13.44
CA ASN A 5 0.29 12.99 12.10
C ASN A 5 -0.78 12.23 11.31
N THR A 6 -2.03 12.64 11.47
CA THR A 6 -3.22 12.07 10.84
C THR A 6 -3.28 12.57 9.41
N TYR A 7 -2.28 12.20 8.61
CA TYR A 7 -2.43 12.26 7.17
C TYR A 7 -3.16 10.99 6.75
N SER A 8 -4.44 11.15 6.42
CA SER A 8 -5.25 10.09 5.83
C SER A 8 -4.60 9.63 4.53
N VAL A 9 -4.58 8.32 4.28
CA VAL A 9 -4.18 7.71 3.00
C VAL A 9 -4.81 8.47 1.83
N ASP A 10 -6.08 8.84 1.98
CA ASP A 10 -6.85 9.61 1.02
C ASP A 10 -6.15 10.91 0.55
N LYS A 11 -5.61 11.69 1.50
CA LYS A 11 -4.91 12.95 1.19
C LYS A 11 -3.65 12.71 0.34
N TYR A 12 -2.92 11.64 0.59
CA TYR A 12 -1.73 11.33 -0.18
C TYR A 12 -2.05 10.81 -1.57
N LEU A 13 -3.16 10.07 -1.71
CA LEU A 13 -3.64 9.65 -3.03
C LEU A 13 -4.01 10.87 -3.88
N GLU A 14 -4.63 11.91 -3.29
CA GLU A 14 -4.90 13.18 -3.98
C GLU A 14 -3.62 13.91 -4.41
N ILE A 15 -2.61 13.98 -3.53
CA ILE A 15 -1.32 14.60 -3.86
C ILE A 15 -0.62 13.86 -5.02
N ILE A 16 -0.70 12.53 -5.05
CA ILE A 16 -0.14 11.73 -6.16
C ILE A 16 -0.93 12.00 -7.44
N ALA A 17 -2.26 12.00 -7.36
CA ALA A 17 -3.15 12.28 -8.48
C ALA A 17 -2.83 13.64 -9.12
N GLU A 18 -2.69 14.69 -8.32
CA GLU A 18 -2.29 16.03 -8.78
C GLU A 18 -0.92 16.05 -9.45
N LYS A 19 0.08 15.36 -8.88
CA LYS A 19 1.45 15.31 -9.42
C LYS A 19 1.54 14.57 -10.75
N GLU A 20 0.80 13.47 -10.87
CA GLU A 20 0.82 12.61 -12.05
C GLU A 20 -0.19 13.05 -13.13
N GLY A 21 -1.06 14.03 -12.82
CA GLY A 21 -2.08 14.53 -13.74
C GLY A 21 -3.22 13.53 -14.00
N ILE A 22 -3.53 12.69 -13.02
CA ILE A 22 -4.58 11.66 -13.07
C ILE A 22 -5.58 11.87 -11.93
N THR A 23 -6.62 11.03 -11.86
CA THR A 23 -7.60 11.03 -10.76
C THR A 23 -7.13 10.18 -9.58
N LYS A 24 -7.68 10.44 -8.39
CA LYS A 24 -7.44 9.63 -7.20
C LYS A 24 -7.81 8.16 -7.43
N GLU A 25 -8.92 7.93 -8.12
CA GLU A 25 -9.42 6.60 -8.47
C GLU A 25 -8.44 5.87 -9.39
N GLU A 26 -7.81 6.57 -10.35
CA GLU A 26 -6.77 5.99 -11.20
C GLU A 26 -5.50 5.64 -10.40
N VAL A 27 -5.10 6.46 -9.43
CA VAL A 27 -4.01 6.11 -8.50
C VAL A 27 -4.33 4.81 -7.76
N GLN A 28 -5.54 4.70 -7.19
CA GLN A 28 -5.97 3.50 -6.48
C GLN A 28 -6.01 2.26 -7.39
N GLN A 29 -6.50 2.41 -8.63
CA GLN A 29 -6.54 1.33 -9.61
C GLN A 29 -5.14 0.86 -10.00
N GLU A 30 -4.18 1.77 -10.17
CA GLU A 30 -2.82 1.41 -10.55
C GLU A 30 -2.09 0.71 -9.40
N ILE A 31 -2.27 1.17 -8.16
CA ILE A 31 -1.79 0.47 -6.96
C ILE A 31 -2.40 -0.94 -6.89
N GLY A 32 -3.72 -1.06 -7.05
CA GLY A 32 -4.41 -2.36 -7.02
C GLY A 32 -3.92 -3.32 -8.11
N ARG A 33 -3.64 -2.81 -9.32
CA ARG A 33 -3.06 -3.57 -10.41
C ARG A 33 -1.66 -4.06 -10.07
N ALA A 34 -0.79 -3.18 -9.56
CA ALA A 34 0.58 -3.52 -9.17
C ALA A 34 0.59 -4.61 -8.07
N VAL A 35 -0.28 -4.49 -7.07
CA VAL A 35 -0.46 -5.49 -6.02
C VAL A 35 -0.95 -6.83 -6.59
N SER A 36 -1.95 -6.82 -7.48
CA SER A 36 -2.45 -8.04 -8.12
C SER A 36 -1.37 -8.78 -8.91
N ILE A 37 -0.48 -8.04 -9.59
CA ILE A 37 0.68 -8.61 -10.28
C ILE A 37 1.67 -9.20 -9.28
N ALA A 38 1.97 -8.48 -8.19
CA ALA A 38 2.89 -8.94 -7.16
C ALA A 38 2.41 -10.21 -6.43
N LEU A 39 1.11 -10.31 -6.16
CA LEU A 39 0.49 -11.49 -5.53
C LEU A 39 0.57 -12.74 -6.42
N LYS A 40 0.58 -12.56 -7.74
CA LYS A 40 0.70 -13.66 -8.72
C LYS A 40 2.15 -14.01 -9.05
N SER A 41 3.12 -13.37 -8.41
CA SER A 41 4.54 -13.62 -8.68
C SER A 41 4.91 -15.08 -8.39
N PRO A 42 5.61 -15.77 -9.33
CA PRO A 42 6.13 -17.11 -9.07
C PRO A 42 7.42 -17.09 -8.24
N ASP A 43 7.97 -15.91 -7.91
CA ASP A 43 9.19 -15.80 -7.10
C ASP A 43 8.92 -16.29 -5.67
N PRO A 44 9.64 -17.32 -5.18
CA PRO A 44 9.47 -17.84 -3.83
C PRO A 44 9.66 -16.79 -2.73
N LYS A 45 10.49 -15.77 -2.94
CA LYS A 45 10.67 -14.68 -1.98
C LYS A 45 9.42 -13.81 -1.87
N MET A 46 8.79 -13.52 -3.01
CA MET A 46 7.54 -12.75 -3.04
C MET A 46 6.39 -13.55 -2.45
N GLN A 47 6.31 -14.84 -2.74
CA GLN A 47 5.30 -15.72 -2.15
C GLN A 47 5.40 -15.76 -0.63
N ARG A 48 6.62 -15.88 -0.08
CA ARG A 48 6.84 -15.83 1.38
C ARG A 48 6.43 -14.49 1.96
N PHE A 49 6.85 -13.38 1.35
CA PHE A 49 6.47 -12.04 1.79
C PHE A 49 4.95 -11.89 1.91
N TRP A 50 4.20 -12.32 0.89
CA TRP A 50 2.73 -12.22 0.89
C TRP A 50 2.05 -13.23 1.81
N THR A 51 2.65 -14.42 2.02
CA THR A 51 2.16 -15.41 2.99
C THR A 51 2.24 -14.88 4.42
N ASP A 52 3.31 -14.15 4.73
CA ASP A 52 3.57 -13.59 6.06
C ASP A 52 2.93 -12.20 6.25
N PHE A 53 2.26 -11.67 5.21
CA PHE A 53 1.72 -10.31 5.24
C PHE A 53 0.49 -10.23 6.15
N PRO A 54 0.46 -9.32 7.14
CA PRO A 54 -0.69 -9.18 8.01
C PRO A 54 -1.88 -8.61 7.23
N CYS A 55 -2.98 -9.37 7.17
CA CYS A 55 -4.23 -8.95 6.57
C CYS A 55 -5.41 -9.58 7.30
N GLU A 56 -6.53 -8.87 7.39
CA GLU A 56 -7.73 -9.39 8.06
C GLU A 56 -8.46 -10.48 7.25
N ASN A 57 -8.27 -10.49 5.92
CA ASN A 57 -8.96 -11.37 4.97
C ASN A 57 -7.97 -12.09 4.03
N ASP A 58 -8.46 -12.90 3.09
CA ASP A 58 -7.65 -13.67 2.12
C ASP A 58 -6.70 -12.82 1.25
N THR A 59 -6.95 -11.51 1.12
CA THR A 59 -6.11 -10.60 0.35
C THR A 59 -6.07 -9.23 1.03
N PRO A 60 -4.87 -8.63 1.21
CA PRO A 60 -4.74 -7.32 1.83
C PRO A 60 -5.39 -6.22 0.98
N THR A 61 -5.99 -5.24 1.66
CA THR A 61 -6.46 -3.99 1.07
C THR A 61 -5.29 -3.05 0.77
N ILE A 62 -5.52 -2.06 -0.09
CA ILE A 62 -4.52 -1.01 -0.39
C ILE A 62 -4.10 -0.27 0.89
N GLU A 63 -5.04 -0.01 1.80
CA GLU A 63 -4.73 0.67 3.06
C GLU A 63 -3.84 -0.17 3.96
N GLU A 64 -4.17 -1.45 4.18
CA GLU A 64 -3.32 -2.38 4.94
C GLU A 64 -1.91 -2.45 4.36
N ILE A 65 -1.79 -2.46 3.03
CA ILE A 65 -0.49 -2.46 2.35
C ILE A 65 0.30 -1.20 2.66
N ILE A 66 -0.33 -0.03 2.47
CA ILE A 66 0.32 1.26 2.72
C ILE A 66 0.76 1.38 4.18
N TYR A 67 -0.12 1.03 5.13
CA TYR A 67 0.20 1.11 6.55
C TYR A 67 1.34 0.17 6.95
N HIS A 68 1.30 -1.10 6.54
CA HIS A 68 2.34 -2.06 6.89
C HIS A 68 3.70 -1.68 6.30
N LEU A 69 3.73 -1.26 5.03
CA LEU A 69 4.96 -0.81 4.40
C LEU A 69 5.52 0.44 5.08
N ALA A 70 4.68 1.44 5.36
CA ALA A 70 5.11 2.65 6.06
C ALA A 70 5.67 2.33 7.46
N GLU A 71 5.02 1.43 8.20
CA GLU A 71 5.49 1.00 9.52
C GLU A 71 6.83 0.26 9.43
N LYS A 72 6.98 -0.64 8.45
CA LYS A 72 8.23 -1.37 8.21
C LYS A 72 9.38 -0.42 7.91
N PHE A 73 9.18 0.54 6.99
CA PHE A 73 10.21 1.53 6.66
C PHE A 73 10.57 2.42 7.86
N ALA A 74 9.59 2.82 8.67
CA ALA A 74 9.85 3.64 9.86
C ALA A 74 10.66 2.89 10.94
N LYS A 75 10.52 1.56 11.04
CA LYS A 75 11.29 0.73 11.99
C LYS A 75 12.70 0.38 11.49
N GLU A 76 12.92 0.43 10.18
CA GLU A 76 14.21 0.16 9.53
C GLU A 76 15.07 1.43 9.34
N SER A 77 14.55 2.61 9.71
CA SER A 77 15.23 3.92 9.64
C SER A 77 15.84 4.34 10.98
#